data_AF-A0A932CZD6-F1
#
_entry.id   AF-A0A932CZD6-F1
#
_cell.length_a   1.000
_cell.length_b   1.000
_cell.length_c   1.000
_cell.angle_alpha   90.00
_cell.angle_beta   90.00
_cell.angle_gamma   90.00
#
_symmetry.space_group_name_H-M   'P 1'
#
loop_
_entity.id
_entity.type
_entity.pdbx_description
1 polymer ?
#
loop_
_entity_poly.entity_id
_entity_poly.type
_entity_poly.pdbx_seq_one_letter_code
_entity_poly.pdbx_strand_id
1 'polypeptide(L)' 'MHHANAAELLERALSLPVEDRLAPATEILNSVEGPEDDEWTEAWLKELDRRAAAAERGEEALEDWETVEARILADLSGK' A
#
# COMPACT_ATOMS: atom_id res chain seq x y z
N MET A 1 5.01 -6.15 -35.51
CA MET A 1 3.98 -6.32 -34.46
C MET A 1 3.49 -4.94 -34.08
N HIS A 2 2.17 -4.72 -34.04
CA HIS A 2 1.62 -3.50 -33.45
C HIS A 2 1.64 -3.71 -31.95
N HIS A 3 2.48 -2.96 -31.23
CA HIS A 3 2.41 -2.96 -29.77
C HIS A 3 1.19 -2.13 -29.37
N ALA A 4 0.36 -2.64 -28.46
CA ALA A 4 -0.65 -1.82 -27.83
C ALA A 4 0.07 -0.69 -27.07
N ASN A 5 -0.41 0.54 -27.21
CA ASN A 5 0.19 1.65 -26.47
C ASN A 5 -0.28 1.63 -25.00
N ALA A 6 0.44 2.31 -24.11
CA ALA A 6 0.15 2.28 -22.68
C ALA A 6 -1.28 2.73 -22.33
N ALA A 7 -1.84 3.69 -23.09
CA ALA A 7 -3.20 4.17 -22.87
C ALA A 7 -4.25 3.11 -23.26
N GLU A 8 -4.04 2.38 -24.35
CA GLU A 8 -4.92 1.28 -24.78
C GLU A 8 -4.91 0.12 -23.77
N LEU A 9 -3.75 -0.19 -23.18
CA LEU A 9 -3.66 -1.23 -22.14
C LEU A 9 -4.35 -0.81 -20.85
N LEU A 10 -4.17 0.46 -20.45
CA LEU A 10 -4.84 1.02 -19.28
C LEU A 10 -6.37 1.05 -19.46
N GLU A 11 -6.86 1.50 -20.61
CA GLU A 11 -8.29 1.52 -20.91
C GLU A 11 -8.90 0.12 -20.79
N ARG A 12 -8.21 -0.90 -21.34
CA ARG A 12 -8.64 -2.29 -21.24
C ARG A 12 -8.62 -2.80 -19.80
N ALA A 13 -7.58 -2.49 -19.02
CA ALA A 13 -7.52 -2.86 -17.61
C ALA A 13 -8.65 -2.20 -16.80
N LEU A 14 -8.99 -0.94 -17.07
CA LEU A 14 -10.08 -0.24 -16.39
C LEU A 14 -11.47 -0.75 -16.80
N SER A 15 -11.59 -1.40 -17.96
CA SER A 15 -12.85 -2.04 -18.41
C SER A 15 -13.18 -3.34 -17.67
N LEU A 16 -12.22 -3.91 -16.92
CA LEU A 16 -12.44 -5.11 -16.10
C LEU A 16 -13.40 -4.83 -14.92
N PRO A 17 -14.07 -5.88 -14.39
CA PRO A 17 -14.71 -5.83 -13.08
C PRO A 17 -13.73 -5.32 -12.01
N VAL A 18 -14.23 -4.60 -11.00
CA VAL A 18 -13.37 -3.94 -9.99
C VAL A 18 -12.47 -4.94 -9.28
N GLU A 19 -13.01 -6.11 -8.97
CA GLU A 19 -12.35 -7.26 -8.35
C GLU A 19 -11.18 -7.81 -9.18
N ASP A 20 -11.23 -7.66 -10.51
CA ASP A 20 -10.22 -8.21 -11.44
C ASP A 20 -9.12 -7.20 -11.77
N ARG A 21 -9.31 -5.91 -11.45
CA ARG A 21 -8.34 -4.85 -11.79
C ARG A 21 -7.04 -4.92 -11.01
N LEU A 22 -7.08 -5.48 -9.80
CA LEU A 22 -5.90 -5.57 -8.94
C LEU A 22 -4.86 -6.55 -9.48
N ALA A 23 -5.29 -7.66 -10.08
CA ALA A 23 -4.37 -8.67 -10.60
C ALA A 23 -3.37 -8.10 -11.63
N PRO A 24 -3.78 -7.45 -12.75
CA PRO A 24 -2.83 -6.87 -13.68
C PRO A 24 -2.02 -5.70 -13.10
N ALA A 25 -2.59 -4.94 -12.16
CA ALA A 25 -1.87 -3.86 -11.49
C ALA A 25 -0.69 -4.40 -10.65
N THR A 26 -0.92 -5.47 -9.87
CA THR A 26 0.11 -6.14 -9.09
C THR A 26 1.21 -6.73 -9.98
N GLU A 27 0.85 -7.42 -11.06
CA GLU A 27 1.85 -7.99 -11.98
C GLU A 27 2.73 -6.91 -12.63
N ILE A 28 2.14 -5.77 -13.00
CA ILE A 28 2.91 -4.63 -13.55
C ILE A 28 3.84 -4.04 -12.48
N LEU A 29 3.36 -3.85 -11.25
CA LEU A 29 4.18 -3.37 -10.14
C LEU A 29 5.35 -4.32 -9.84
N ASN A 30 5.08 -5.61 -9.70
CA ASN A 30 6.10 -6.63 -9.46
C ASN A 30 7.14 -6.67 -10.59
N SER A 31 6.74 -6.38 -11.84
CA SER A 31 7.67 -6.37 -12.99
C SER A 31 8.73 -5.26 -12.92
N VAL A 32 8.48 -4.20 -12.16
CA VAL A 32 9.40 -3.06 -11.99
C VAL A 32 10.02 -3.01 -10.60
N GLU A 33 9.60 -3.91 -9.71
CA GLU A 33 10.19 -4.06 -8.39
C GLU A 33 11.62 -4.59 -8.54
N GLY A 34 12.56 -3.89 -7.92
CA GLY A 34 13.96 -4.31 -7.90
C GLY A 34 14.15 -5.57 -7.05
N PRO A 35 15.36 -6.15 -7.04
CA PRO A 35 15.67 -7.17 -6.04
C PRO A 35 15.39 -6.63 -4.63
N GLU A 36 14.96 -7.51 -3.73
CA GLU A 36 14.84 -7.17 -2.32
C GLU A 36 16.16 -6.56 -1.81
N ASP A 37 16.05 -5.45 -1.10
CA ASP A 37 17.17 -4.79 -0.45
C ASP A 37 17.17 -5.21 1.03
N ASP A 38 18.14 -6.05 1.38
CA ASP A 38 18.29 -6.55 2.75
C ASP A 38 18.55 -5.40 3.74
N GLU A 39 19.28 -4.35 3.32
CA GLU A 39 19.55 -3.18 4.17
C GLU A 39 18.25 -2.40 4.44
N TRP A 40 17.38 -2.30 3.43
CA TRP A 40 16.05 -1.70 3.59
C TRP A 40 15.20 -2.51 4.58
N THR A 41 15.19 -3.84 4.43
CA THR A 41 14.45 -4.74 5.31
C THR A 41 14.92 -4.63 6.75
N GLU A 42 16.23 -4.66 6.98
CA GLU A 42 16.83 -4.50 8.31
C GLU A 42 16.51 -3.12 8.92
N ALA A 43 16.61 -2.05 8.13
CA ALA A 43 16.28 -0.70 8.58
C ALA A 43 14.79 -0.58 8.97
N TRP A 44 13.90 -1.24 8.23
CA TRP A 44 12.47 -1.25 8.53
C TRP A 44 12.14 -2.05 9.80
N LEU A 45 12.74 -3.23 9.97
CA LEU A 45 12.59 -4.03 11.19
C LEU A 45 13.05 -3.25 12.43
N LYS A 46 14.21 -2.59 12.33
CA LYS A 46 14.72 -1.74 13.42
C LYS A 46 13.77 -0.59 13.77
N GLU A 47 13.13 0.01 12.78
CA GLU A 47 12.13 1.07 13.02
C GLU A 47 10.86 0.54 13.66
N LEU A 48 10.38 -0.64 13.26
CA LEU A 48 9.23 -1.30 13.89
C LEU A 48 9.51 -1.58 15.38
N ASP A 49 10.67 -2.16 15.68
CA ASP A 49 11.10 -2.41 17.07
C ASP A 49 11.17 -1.12 17.88
N ARG A 50 11.75 -0.05 17.29
CA ARG A 50 11.84 1.26 17.95
C ARG A 50 10.45 1.81 18.30
N ARG A 51 9.49 1.76 17.36
CA ARG A 51 8.12 2.26 17.56
C ARG A 51 7.34 1.43 18.57
N ALA A 52 7.43 0.11 18.49
CA ALA A 52 6.80 -0.79 19.45
C ALA A 52 7.29 -0.47 20.88
N ALA A 53 8.61 -0.38 21.06
CA ALA A 53 9.19 -0.08 22.35
C ALA A 53 8.84 1.33 22.86
N ALA A 54 8.75 2.33 21.98
CA ALA A 54 8.31 3.68 22.35
C ALA A 54 6.84 3.71 22.82
N ALA A 55 5.96 2.97 22.13
CA ALA A 55 4.57 2.79 22.55
C ALA A 55 4.47 2.09 23.91
N GLU A 56 5.22 1.01 24.12
CA GLU A 56 5.26 0.29 25.41
C GLU A 56 5.77 1.16 26.57
N ARG A 57 6.72 2.06 26.29
CA ARG A 57 7.23 3.04 27.27
C ARG A 57 6.29 4.23 27.49
N GLY A 58 5.21 4.35 26.72
CA GLY A 58 4.29 5.49 26.76
C GLY A 58 4.90 6.79 26.23
N GLU A 59 5.91 6.69 25.36
CA GLU A 59 6.57 7.83 24.72
C GLU A 59 5.80 8.33 23.49
N GLU A 60 4.86 7.52 22.99
CA GLU A 60 4.01 7.83 21.85
C GLU A 60 2.58 8.17 22.29
N ALA A 61 1.97 9.16 21.65
CA ALA A 61 0.55 9.44 21.84
C ALA A 61 -0.28 8.40 21.07
N LEU A 62 -0.87 7.46 21.81
CA LEU A 62 -1.74 6.43 21.23
C LEU A 62 -3.18 6.93 21.18
N GLU A 63 -3.86 6.61 20.08
CA GLU A 63 -5.30 6.79 19.93
C GLU A 63 -6.00 5.43 19.95
N ASP A 64 -7.21 5.42 20.48
CA ASP A 64 -8.09 4.25 20.47
C ASP A 64 -8.45 3.85 19.03
N TRP A 65 -8.42 2.56 18.73
CA TRP A 65 -8.58 2.06 17.35
C TRP A 65 -9.94 2.46 16.78
N GLU A 66 -11.01 2.31 17.55
CA GLU A 66 -12.38 2.63 17.13
C GLU A 66 -12.52 4.11 16.78
N THR A 67 -11.79 4.98 17.49
CA THR A 67 -11.73 6.42 17.20
C THR A 67 -11.03 6.69 15.86
N VAL A 68 -9.90 6.03 15.61
CA VAL A 68 -9.14 6.17 14.36
C VAL A 68 -9.92 5.60 13.17
N GLU A 69 -10.52 4.42 13.34
CA GLU A 69 -11.33 3.75 12.32
C GLU A 69 -12.51 4.62 11.89
N ALA A 70 -13.27 5.16 12.85
CA ALA A 70 -14.40 6.04 12.57
C ALA A 70 -13.99 7.28 11.75
N ARG A 71 -12.83 7.87 12.08
CA ARG A 71 -12.26 9.01 11.34
C ARG A 71 -11.90 8.62 9.90
N ILE A 72 -11.19 7.51 9.70
CA ILE A 72 -10.79 7.03 8.37
C ILE A 72 -12.03 6.72 7.52
N LEU A 73 -13.05 6.06 8.08
CA LEU A 73 -14.29 5.74 7.36
C LEU A 73 -15.06 7.00 6.97
N ALA A 74 -15.11 8.01 7.83
CA ALA A 74 -15.69 9.31 7.50
C ALA A 74 -14.97 9.97 6.32
N ASP A 75 -13.62 9.97 6.32
CA ASP A 75 -12.82 10.53 5.24
C ASP A 75 -13.00 9.79 3.91
N LEU A 76 -13.12 8.45 3.95
CA LEU A 76 -13.33 7.63 2.76
C LEU A 76 -14.73 7.76 2.18
N SER A 77 -15.74 7.98 3.02
CA SER A 77 -17.16 8.14 2.62
C SER A 77 -17.51 9.57 2.21
N GLY A 78 -16.67 10.55 2.52
CA GLY A 78 -16.80 11.95 2.08
C GLY A 78 -16.37 12.22 0.63
N LYS A 79 -16.17 11.19 -0.19
CA LYS A 79 -15.95 11.28 -1.64
C LYS A 79 -17.23 11.11 -2.44
#